data_AF-A0A941D474-F1
#
_entry.id   AF-A0A941D474-F1
#
_cell.length_a   1.000
_cell.length_b   1.000
_cell.length_c   1.000
_cell.angle_alpha   90.00
_cell.angle_beta   90.00
_cell.angle_gamma   90.00
#
_symmetry.space_group_name_H-M   'P 1'
#
loop_
_entity.id
_entity.type
_entity.pdbx_description
1 polymer ?
#
loop_
_entity_poly.entity_id
_entity_poly.type
_entity_poly.pdbx_seq_one_letter_code
_entity_poly.pdbx_strand_id
1 'polypeptide(L)' 'MTTADSVLDADQIARARLLLMTPVVKESMWPVLCAAAFAASTALTLATAMILAPPVITQHMVQSER' A
#
# COMPACT_ATOMS: atom_id res chain seq x y z
N MET A 1 40.77 18.80 39.58
CA MET A 1 39.35 18.76 39.19
C MET A 1 39.32 18.34 37.74
N THR A 2 39.15 17.04 37.50
CA THR A 2 39.17 16.44 36.17
C THR A 2 37.86 16.79 35.48
N THR A 3 37.90 17.23 34.23
CA THR A 3 36.74 17.63 33.40
C THR A 3 35.63 16.56 33.31
N ALA A 4 35.90 15.33 33.78
CA ALA A 4 34.99 14.20 33.88
C ALA A 4 33.88 14.35 34.94
N ASP A 5 33.99 15.25 35.91
CA ASP A 5 32.92 15.54 36.89
C ASP A 5 31.87 16.53 36.38
N SER A 6 31.92 16.89 35.09
CA SER A 6 30.98 17.85 34.51
C SER A 6 29.60 17.22 34.35
N VAL A 7 28.65 17.69 35.17
CA VAL A 7 27.20 17.39 35.13
C VAL A 7 26.56 17.66 33.76
N LEU A 8 27.29 18.30 32.84
CA LEU A 8 26.90 18.62 31.47
C LEU A 8 27.91 18.07 30.45
N ASP A 9 28.31 16.80 30.60
CA ASP A 9 29.12 16.14 29.59
C ASP A 9 28.35 16.03 28.26
N ALA A 10 28.97 16.50 27.18
CA ALA A 10 28.33 16.61 25.87
C ALA A 10 27.96 15.24 25.29
N ASP A 11 28.76 14.21 25.58
CA ASP A 11 28.50 12.84 25.15
C ASP A 11 27.26 12.25 25.86
N GLN A 12 27.16 12.48 27.17
CA GLN A 12 25.99 12.06 27.96
C GLN A 12 24.70 12.76 27.52
N ILE A 13 24.78 14.05 27.17
CA ILE A 13 23.63 14.80 26.62
C ILE A 13 23.25 14.26 25.24
N ALA A 14 24.22 13.96 24.37
CA ALA A 14 23.95 13.35 23.06
C ALA A 14 23.30 11.98 23.20
N ARG A 15 23.76 11.17 24.16
CA ARG A 15 23.17 9.87 24.46
C ARG A 15 21.74 9.99 25.00
N ALA A 16 21.50 10.91 25.92
CA ALA A 16 20.17 11.19 26.44
C ALA A 16 19.21 11.64 25.32
N ARG A 17 19.68 12.46 24.37
CA ARG A 17 18.89 12.85 23.19
C ARG A 17 18.50 11.67 22.32
N LEU A 18 19.42 10.74 22.07
CA LEU A 18 19.10 9.52 21.30
C LEU A 18 18.05 8.64 22.00
N LEU A 19 18.09 8.57 23.33
CA LEU A 19 17.12 7.80 24.13
C LEU A 19 15.75 8.48 24.22
N LEU A 20 15.72 9.81 24.24
CA LEU A 20 14.48 10.60 24.28
C LEU A 20 13.86 10.82 22.90
N MET A 21 14.60 10.57 21.82
CA MET A 21 14.11 10.74 20.46
C MET A 21 13.02 9.71 20.18
N THR A 22 11.79 10.17 19.97
CA THR A 22 10.67 9.30 19.62
C THR A 22 11.02 8.50 18.37
N PRO A 23 10.92 7.16 18.41
CA PRO A 23 11.19 6.34 17.24
C PRO A 23 10.21 6.72 16.13
N VAL A 24 10.75 7.24 15.02
CA VAL A 24 9.96 7.56 13.84
C VAL A 24 9.55 6.23 13.20
N VAL A 25 8.28 5.87 13.36
CA VAL A 25 7.70 4.71 12.68
C VAL A 25 7.65 5.02 11.19
N LYS A 26 8.52 4.38 10.41
CA LYS A 26 8.49 4.48 8.96
C LYS A 26 7.31 3.64 8.46
N GLU A 27 6.23 4.31 8.06
CA GLU A 27 5.12 3.64 7.41
C GLU A 27 5.59 3.02 6.08
N SER A 28 5.31 1.74 5.91
CA SER A 28 5.62 1.05 4.66
C SER A 28 4.52 1.35 3.65
N MET A 29 4.86 2.01 2.53
CA MET A 29 3.92 2.26 1.43
C MET A 29 3.68 1.03 0.55
N TRP A 30 4.45 -0.05 0.76
CA TRP A 30 4.34 -1.29 0.00
C TRP A 30 2.94 -1.92 -0.04
N PRO A 31 2.20 -2.02 1.08
CA PRO A 31 0.85 -2.59 1.07
C PRO A 31 -0.12 -1.78 0.18
N VAL A 32 0.01 -0.45 0.19
CA VAL A 32 -0.81 0.44 -0.65
C VAL A 32 -0.48 0.21 -2.13
N LEU A 33 0.80 0.09 -2.46
CA LEU A 33 1.24 -0.19 -3.82
C LEU A 33 0.73 -1.56 -4.31
N CYS A 34 0.80 -2.59 -3.46
CA CYS A 34 0.28 -3.92 -3.77
C CYS A 34 -1.24 -3.90 -4.00
N ALA A 35 -2.00 -3.20 -3.14
CA ALA A 35 -3.44 -3.06 -3.30
C ALA A 35 -3.81 -2.37 -4.62
N ALA A 36 -3.12 -1.29 -4.97
CA ALA A 36 -3.31 -0.57 -6.23
C ALA A 36 -2.97 -1.43 -7.45
N ALA A 37 -1.85 -2.18 -7.40
CA ALA A 37 -1.44 -3.08 -8.47
C ALA A 37 -2.45 -4.22 -8.68
N PHE A 38 -2.97 -4.79 -7.60
CA PHE A 38 -3.99 -5.83 -7.68
C PHE A 38 -5.26 -5.30 -8.35
N ALA A 39 -5.78 -4.15 -7.89
CA ALA A 39 -6.94 -3.50 -8.50
C ALA A 39 -6.73 -3.25 -10.00
N ALA A 40 -5.60 -2.66 -10.39
CA ALA A 40 -5.27 -2.42 -11.80
C ALA A 40 -5.23 -3.72 -12.62
N SER A 41 -4.63 -4.79 -12.09
CA SER A 41 -4.53 -6.07 -12.79
C SER A 41 -5.90 -6.72 -13.04
N THR A 42 -6.80 -6.65 -12.05
CA THR A 42 -8.17 -7.20 -12.19
C THR A 42 -8.99 -6.42 -13.21
N ALA A 43 -8.88 -5.09 -13.23
CA ALA A 43 -9.55 -4.24 -14.20
C ALA A 43 -9.08 -4.54 -15.64
N LEU A 44 -7.76 -4.68 -15.84
CA LEU A 44 -7.19 -5.05 -17.13
C LEU A 44 -7.70 -6.43 -17.59
N THR A 45 -7.71 -7.42 -16.70
CA THR A 45 -8.18 -8.78 -17.02
C THR A 45 -9.66 -8.79 -17.41
N LEU A 46 -10.50 -8.06 -16.70
CA LEU A 46 -11.93 -7.95 -17.01
C LEU A 46 -12.16 -7.26 -18.36
N ALA A 47 -11.44 -6.17 -18.62
CA ALA A 47 -11.52 -5.46 -19.90
C ALA A 47 -11.10 -6.38 -21.06
N THR A 48 -10.01 -7.13 -20.89
CA THR A 48 -9.57 -8.14 -21.86
C THR A 48 -10.64 -9.20 -22.09
N ALA A 49 -11.29 -9.70 -21.03
CA ALA A 49 -12.37 -10.68 -21.17
C ALA A 49 -13.56 -10.12 -21.97
N MET A 50 -13.96 -8.86 -21.75
CA MET A 50 -15.02 -8.21 -22.52
C MET A 50 -14.66 -8.06 -23.99
N ILE A 51 -13.38 -7.79 -24.31
CA ILE A 51 -12.90 -7.65 -25.68
C ILE A 51 -12.89 -9.00 -26.41
N LEU A 52 -12.50 -10.08 -25.72
CA LEU A 52 -12.44 -11.42 -26.31
C LEU A 52 -13.78 -12.18 -26.26
N ALA A 53 -14.78 -11.69 -25.52
CA ALA A 53 -16.04 -12.39 -25.38
C ALA A 53 -16.78 -12.52 -26.72
N PRO A 54 -17.29 -13.72 -27.08
CA PRO A 54 -18.10 -13.88 -28.27
C PRO A 54 -19.39 -13.07 -28.16
N PRO A 55 -19.91 -12.52 -29.26
CA PRO A 55 -21.12 -11.70 -29.25
C PRO A 55 -22.31 -12.53 -28.74
N VAL A 56 -22.98 -12.02 -27.71
CA VAL A 56 -24.21 -12.64 -27.20
C VAL A 56 -25.32 -12.42 -28.22
N ILE A 57 -25.62 -13.44 -29.01
CA ILE A 57 -26.75 -13.45 -29.93
C ILE A 57 -28.01 -13.77 -29.14
N THR A 58 -28.78 -12.74 -28.78
CA THR A 58 -30.10 -12.92 -28.19
C THR A 58 -31.12 -13.23 -29.30
N GLN A 59 -31.54 -14.48 -29.43
CA GLN A 59 -32.66 -14.84 -30.31
C GLN A 59 -33.98 -14.58 -29.57
N HIS A 60 -34.77 -13.62 -30.06
CA HIS A 60 -36.15 -13.45 -29.62
C HIS A 60 -36.98 -14.64 -30.10
N MET A 61 -37.21 -15.62 -29.24
CA MET A 61 -38.15 -16.70 -29.53
C MET A 61 -39.56 -16.15 -29.41
N VAL A 62 -40.21 -15.89 -30.55
CA VAL A 62 -41.65 -15.64 -30.59
C VAL A 62 -42.33 -16.98 -30.31
N GLN A 63 -42.78 -17.17 -29.08
CA GLN A 63 -43.59 -18.31 -28.70
C GLN A 63 -44.97 -18.13 -29.34
N SER A 64 -45.15 -18.73 -30.52
CA SER A 64 -46.44 -18.82 -31.19
C SER A 64 -47.27 -19.87 -30.46
N GLU A 65 -48.01 -19.46 -29.43
CA GLU A 65 -49.10 -20.28 -28.88
C GLU A 65 -50.16 -20.50 -29.96
N ARG A 66 -50.63 -21.74 -30.05
CA ARG A 66 -51.56 -22.24 -31.06
C ARG A 66 -52.80 -22.76 -30.37
#